data_AF-A0A9W7CN25-F1
#
_entry.id   AF-A0A9W7CN25-F1
#
_cell.length_a   1.000
_cell.length_b   1.000
_cell.length_c   1.000
_cell.angle_alpha   90.00
_cell.angle_beta   90.00
_cell.angle_gamma   90.00
#
_symmetry.space_group_name_H-M   'P 1'
#
loop_
_entity.id
_entity.type
_entity.pdbx_description
1 polymer ?
#
loop_
_entity_poly.entity_id
_entity_poly.type
_entity_poly.pdbx_seq_one_letter_code
_entity_poly.pdbx_strand_id
1 'polypeptide(L)'
;MDGVPPQEKRKKRKQEPSDAEAKSMRRRTSVTYLHSTWFAWYTQEPRMWQTTISKQQKSNVKLHVAFMKLFLEEGFTLVPKALDYRARVLDTDKRAEETVLRFLSERGVGSRGSGAVLKHLRALHRSGDLNARIKGHQLLPKTSAIRDPAPGHTQDVLDVVGQ
;
A
#
# COMPACT_ATOMS: atom_id res chain seq x y z
N MET A 1 6.31 -45.61 -68.56
CA MET A 1 5.46 -45.95 -67.39
C MET A 1 6.13 -45.52 -66.10
N ASP A 2 5.80 -44.36 -65.52
CA ASP A 2 5.48 -43.02 -66.05
C ASP A 2 5.23 -42.10 -64.85
N GLY A 3 5.50 -40.80 -64.98
CA GLY A 3 4.82 -39.76 -64.18
C GLY A 3 5.43 -39.36 -62.82
N VAL A 4 5.70 -38.06 -62.71
CA VAL A 4 5.89 -37.22 -61.51
C VAL A 4 4.97 -35.99 -61.70
N PRO A 5 4.61 -35.13 -60.72
CA PRO A 5 4.27 -35.30 -59.29
C PRO A 5 2.71 -35.25 -59.20
N PRO A 6 1.98 -34.36 -58.45
CA PRO A 6 2.12 -33.79 -57.10
C PRO A 6 0.88 -33.99 -56.20
N GLN A 7 0.90 -33.44 -54.96
CA GLN A 7 -0.09 -32.44 -54.46
C GLN A 7 0.31 -31.90 -53.08
N GLU A 8 0.35 -30.57 -52.92
CA GLU A 8 0.53 -29.89 -51.64
C GLU A 8 -0.64 -30.14 -50.67
N LYS A 9 -0.36 -30.25 -49.36
CA LYS A 9 -1.21 -29.64 -48.31
C LYS A 9 -0.41 -28.99 -47.19
N ARG A 10 -0.02 -27.72 -47.42
CA ARG A 10 0.10 -26.62 -46.45
C ARG A 10 0.22 -27.02 -44.96
N LYS A 11 1.45 -27.18 -44.45
CA LYS A 11 1.67 -27.29 -42.99
C LYS A 11 1.53 -25.91 -42.34
N LYS A 12 0.37 -25.70 -41.74
CA LYS A 12 -0.09 -24.43 -41.14
C LYS A 12 0.90 -23.90 -40.08
N ARG A 13 1.32 -22.65 -40.29
CA ARG A 13 2.05 -21.75 -39.37
C ARG A 13 1.82 -22.10 -37.89
N LYS A 14 2.84 -22.61 -37.20
CA LYS A 14 2.94 -22.47 -35.74
C LYS A 14 3.79 -21.25 -35.45
N GLN A 15 3.15 -20.19 -34.97
CA GLN A 15 3.85 -19.15 -34.23
C GLN A 15 4.42 -19.79 -32.96
N GLU A 16 5.63 -19.42 -32.56
CA GLU A 16 6.00 -19.42 -31.15
C GLU A 16 5.51 -18.09 -30.54
N PRO A 17 4.43 -18.09 -29.75
CA PRO A 17 4.29 -17.12 -28.69
C PRO A 17 5.15 -17.59 -27.51
N SER A 18 6.18 -16.78 -27.23
CA SER A 18 6.88 -16.63 -25.95
C SER A 18 6.27 -17.39 -24.76
N ASP A 19 7.10 -18.16 -24.05
CA ASP A 19 6.75 -18.94 -22.85
C ASP A 19 6.43 -18.01 -21.65
N ALA A 20 5.28 -17.36 -21.76
CA ALA A 20 4.74 -16.39 -20.82
C ALA A 20 3.76 -17.06 -19.83
N GLU A 21 4.13 -18.22 -19.29
CA GLU A 21 3.43 -18.81 -18.16
C GLU A 21 4.37 -19.24 -17.01
N ALA A 22 5.14 -18.26 -16.54
CA ALA A 22 5.54 -18.21 -15.14
C ALA A 22 4.26 -18.13 -14.28
N LYS A 23 3.69 -19.32 -14.04
CA LYS A 23 2.42 -19.62 -13.39
C LYS A 23 1.98 -18.53 -12.43
N SER A 24 0.77 -18.02 -12.63
CA SER A 24 0.14 -17.10 -11.69
C SER A 24 -0.10 -17.81 -10.36
N MET A 25 0.95 -17.87 -9.53
CA MET A 25 0.82 -18.15 -8.12
C MET A 25 0.07 -16.95 -7.56
N ARG A 26 -1.27 -17.06 -7.60
CA ARG A 26 -2.18 -16.41 -6.66
C ARG A 26 -1.60 -16.69 -5.29
N ARG A 27 -0.69 -15.81 -4.85
CA ARG A 27 -0.14 -15.82 -3.50
C ARG A 27 -1.33 -15.53 -2.63
N ARG A 28 -1.93 -16.63 -2.16
CA ARG A 28 -2.96 -16.74 -1.14
C ARG A 28 -2.65 -15.65 -0.14
N THR A 29 -3.41 -14.56 -0.20
CA THR A 29 -3.13 -13.35 0.57
C THR A 29 -3.25 -13.74 2.02
N SER A 30 -2.09 -14.00 2.65
CA SER A 30 -1.99 -14.00 4.10
C SER A 30 -2.65 -12.71 4.58
N VAL A 31 -3.48 -12.82 5.60
CA VAL A 31 -4.15 -11.66 6.18
C VAL A 31 -3.05 -10.79 6.81
N THR A 32 -2.52 -9.85 6.03
CA THR A 32 -1.65 -8.81 6.56
C THR A 32 -2.52 -7.97 7.48
N TYR A 33 -2.20 -7.93 8.77
CA TYR A 33 -2.81 -6.98 9.68
C TYR A 33 -2.34 -5.56 9.30
N LEU A 34 -3.07 -4.53 9.75
CA LEU A 34 -2.68 -3.14 9.42
C LEU A 34 -1.25 -2.87 9.90
N HIS A 35 -0.97 -3.22 11.15
CA HIS A 35 0.36 -3.06 11.74
C HIS A 35 1.47 -3.81 11.01
N SER A 36 1.18 -4.98 10.44
CA SER A 36 2.19 -5.71 9.63
C SER A 36 2.66 -4.89 8.42
N THR A 37 1.81 -3.99 7.91
CA THR A 37 2.09 -3.16 6.73
C THR A 37 2.92 -1.92 7.09
N TRP A 38 2.58 -1.22 8.18
CA TRP A 38 3.33 -0.08 8.68
C TRP A 38 4.69 -0.48 9.25
N PHE A 39 4.73 -1.52 10.09
CA PHE A 39 5.98 -2.05 10.62
C PHE A 39 6.95 -2.45 9.50
N ALA A 40 6.50 -3.25 8.51
CA ALA A 40 7.34 -3.63 7.38
C ALA A 40 7.79 -2.42 6.55
N TRP A 41 6.93 -1.41 6.36
CA TRP A 41 7.30 -0.18 5.66
C TRP A 41 8.52 0.50 6.31
N TYR A 42 8.50 0.61 7.64
CA TYR A 42 9.54 1.32 8.40
C TYR A 42 10.73 0.47 8.83
N THR A 43 10.62 -0.86 8.99
CA THR A 43 11.70 -1.69 9.57
C THR A 43 12.36 -2.67 8.61
N GLN A 44 11.80 -2.91 7.42
CA GLN A 44 12.40 -3.85 6.47
C GLN A 44 13.73 -3.32 5.90
N GLU A 45 14.61 -4.24 5.51
CA GLU A 45 15.88 -3.98 4.84
C GLU A 45 15.98 -4.84 3.57
N PRO A 46 16.24 -4.24 2.38
CA PRO A 46 16.11 -2.81 2.10
C PRO A 46 14.69 -2.30 2.39
N ARG A 47 14.53 -1.01 2.72
CA ARG A 47 13.23 -0.41 3.08
C ARG A 47 12.19 -0.66 1.99
N MET A 48 10.89 -0.73 2.32
CA MET A 48 9.83 -0.99 1.33
C MET A 48 9.76 0.04 0.19
N TRP A 49 10.22 1.28 0.41
CA TRP A 49 10.37 2.27 -0.66
C TRP A 49 11.60 2.04 -1.57
N GLN A 50 12.54 1.19 -1.17
CA GLN A 50 13.73 0.75 -1.92
C GLN A 50 13.57 -0.67 -2.51
N THR A 51 12.70 -1.53 -1.96
CA THR A 51 12.51 -2.91 -2.43
C THR A 51 11.95 -3.01 -3.86
N THR A 52 12.38 -4.03 -4.60
CA THR A 52 11.97 -4.41 -5.97
C THR A 52 10.63 -5.17 -6.04
N ILE A 53 9.65 -4.77 -5.22
CA ILE A 53 8.27 -5.30 -5.31
C ILE A 53 7.49 -4.69 -6.48
N SER A 54 6.38 -5.32 -6.88
CA SER A 54 5.55 -4.79 -7.98
C SER A 54 5.02 -3.38 -7.68
N LYS A 55 4.92 -2.54 -8.72
CA LYS A 55 4.42 -1.15 -8.61
C LYS A 55 3.05 -1.08 -7.91
N GLN A 56 2.16 -2.03 -8.19
CA GLN A 56 0.83 -2.11 -7.59
C GLN A 56 0.87 -2.42 -6.09
N GLN A 57 1.69 -3.39 -5.66
CA GLN A 57 1.86 -3.69 -4.24
C GLN A 57 2.47 -2.50 -3.50
N LYS A 58 3.51 -1.88 -4.06
CA LYS A 58 4.14 -0.67 -3.51
C LYS A 58 3.14 0.48 -3.37
N SER A 59 2.27 0.68 -4.36
CA SER A 59 1.20 1.68 -4.32
C SER A 59 0.17 1.39 -3.23
N ASN A 60 -0.29 0.14 -3.12
CA ASN A 60 -1.22 -0.27 -2.06
C ASN A 60 -0.64 -0.07 -0.66
N VAL A 61 0.64 -0.43 -0.43
CA VAL A 61 1.33 -0.23 0.86
C VAL A 61 1.52 1.25 1.16
N LYS A 62 1.97 2.06 0.18
CA LYS A 62 2.07 3.52 0.34
C LYS A 62 0.74 4.15 0.74
N LEU A 63 -0.34 3.81 0.04
CA LEU A 63 -1.67 4.33 0.32
C LEU A 63 -2.17 3.92 1.71
N HIS A 64 -1.90 2.69 2.13
CA HIS A 64 -2.24 2.18 3.46
C HIS A 64 -1.52 2.97 4.56
N VAL A 65 -0.19 3.13 4.42
CA VAL A 65 0.64 3.93 5.33
C VAL A 65 0.20 5.39 5.35
N ALA A 66 -0.09 5.99 4.19
CA ALA A 66 -0.60 7.36 4.09
C ALA A 66 -1.93 7.54 4.83
N PHE A 67 -2.88 6.60 4.70
CA PHE A 67 -4.11 6.65 5.48
C PHE A 67 -3.83 6.57 6.99
N MET A 68 -2.96 5.66 7.45
CA MET A 68 -2.64 5.55 8.88
C MET A 68 -2.06 6.85 9.47
N LYS A 69 -1.26 7.59 8.70
CA LYS A 69 -0.73 8.91 9.12
C LYS A 69 -1.81 9.95 9.39
N LEU A 70 -2.96 9.89 8.72
CA LEU A 70 -4.09 10.80 8.93
C LEU A 70 -4.79 10.63 10.29
N PHE A 71 -4.47 9.56 11.02
CA PHE A 71 -4.99 9.26 12.35
C PHE A 71 -3.94 9.50 13.46
N LEU A 72 -2.76 10.01 13.09
CA LEU A 72 -1.74 10.51 14.01
C LEU A 72 -1.85 12.04 14.09
N GLU A 73 -2.91 12.51 14.76
CA GLU A 73 -3.26 13.94 14.86
C GLU A 73 -2.19 14.79 15.57
N GLU A 74 -1.45 14.18 16.51
CA GLU A 74 -0.29 14.79 17.18
C GLU A 74 1.01 14.72 16.37
N GLY A 75 0.98 14.10 15.18
CA GLY A 75 2.18 13.73 14.44
C GLY A 75 2.87 12.47 15.02
N PHE A 76 4.11 12.23 14.57
CA PHE A 76 4.94 11.11 15.03
C PHE A 76 6.43 11.34 14.72
N THR A 77 7.31 10.78 15.54
CA THR A 77 8.77 10.90 15.36
C THR A 77 9.43 9.53 15.34
N LEU A 78 9.94 9.15 14.16
CA LEU A 78 10.67 7.92 13.93
C LEU A 78 12.11 8.24 13.52
N VAL A 79 13.07 7.81 14.35
CA VAL A 79 14.51 8.12 14.19
C VAL A 79 15.27 6.83 13.87
N PRO A 80 15.66 6.55 12.61
CA PRO A 80 16.23 5.25 12.23
C PRO A 80 17.51 4.84 12.94
N LYS A 81 18.24 5.79 13.54
CA LYS A 81 19.47 5.55 14.32
C LYS A 81 19.23 5.37 15.83
N ALA A 82 17.99 5.53 16.31
CA ALA A 82 17.69 5.37 17.74
C ALA A 82 17.58 3.87 18.10
N LEU A 83 18.09 3.50 19.27
CA LEU A 83 18.06 2.11 19.76
C LEU A 83 16.63 1.58 19.91
N ASP A 84 15.68 2.46 20.22
CA ASP A 84 14.26 2.16 20.39
C ASP A 84 13.45 2.25 19.08
N TYR A 85 14.09 2.42 17.92
CA TYR A 85 13.40 2.66 16.63
C TYR A 85 12.29 1.65 16.34
N ARG A 86 12.55 0.35 16.45
CA ARG A 86 11.54 -0.70 16.20
C ARG A 86 10.39 -0.65 17.22
N ALA A 87 10.65 -0.27 18.47
CA ALA A 87 9.63 -0.10 19.49
C ALA A 87 8.76 1.14 19.20
N ARG A 88 9.37 2.28 18.84
CA ARG A 88 8.64 3.49 18.41
C ARG A 88 7.79 3.25 17.17
N VAL A 89 8.30 2.51 16.18
CA VAL A 89 7.51 2.12 15.00
C VAL A 89 6.27 1.37 15.46
N LEU A 90 6.42 0.34 16.30
CA LEU A 90 5.33 -0.52 16.75
C LEU A 90 4.31 0.19 17.67
N ASP A 91 4.75 1.16 18.48
CA ASP A 91 3.87 2.00 19.29
C ASP A 91 3.03 2.96 18.42
N THR A 92 3.71 3.71 17.54
CA THR A 92 3.08 4.62 16.57
C THR A 92 2.02 3.89 15.74
N ASP A 93 2.34 2.66 15.34
CA ASP A 93 1.48 1.76 14.57
C ASP A 93 0.20 1.39 15.32
N LYS A 94 0.33 0.95 16.58
CA LYS A 94 -0.82 0.63 17.44
C LYS A 94 -1.73 1.84 17.66
N ARG A 95 -1.15 3.01 17.94
CA ARG A 95 -1.90 4.27 18.13
C ARG A 95 -2.68 4.67 16.87
N ALA A 96 -2.08 4.48 15.69
CA ALA A 96 -2.74 4.70 14.41
C ALA A 96 -3.84 3.65 14.13
N GLU A 97 -3.56 2.36 14.31
CA GLU A 97 -4.53 1.27 14.12
C GLU A 97 -5.75 1.43 15.04
N GLU A 98 -5.55 1.74 16.32
CA GLU A 98 -6.64 1.99 17.27
C GLU A 98 -7.52 3.17 16.82
N THR A 99 -6.92 4.28 16.42
CA THR A 99 -7.63 5.50 16.01
C THR A 99 -8.37 5.29 14.67
N VAL A 100 -7.80 4.54 13.73
CA VAL A 100 -8.48 4.08 12.49
C VAL A 100 -9.69 3.22 12.83
N LEU A 101 -9.53 2.21 13.69
CA LEU A 101 -10.60 1.27 14.03
C LEU A 101 -11.73 1.95 14.83
N ARG A 102 -11.41 2.89 15.73
CA ARG A 102 -12.38 3.72 16.45
C ARG A 102 -13.22 4.56 15.46
N PHE A 103 -12.57 5.31 14.58
CA PHE A 103 -13.24 6.13 13.55
C PHE A 103 -14.11 5.31 12.58
N LEU A 104 -13.71 4.07 12.27
CA LEU A 104 -14.53 3.15 11.49
C LEU A 104 -15.72 2.60 12.28
N SER A 105 -15.52 2.26 13.55
CA SER A 105 -16.60 1.79 14.43
C SER A 105 -17.69 2.84 14.66
N GLU A 106 -17.31 4.11 14.84
CA GLU A 106 -18.22 5.27 14.89
C GLU A 106 -19.10 5.41 13.64
N ARG A 107 -18.66 4.85 12.51
CA ARG A 107 -19.35 4.84 11.21
C ARG A 107 -19.99 3.47 10.90
N GLY A 108 -20.16 2.61 11.90
CA GLY A 108 -20.80 1.29 11.78
C GLY A 108 -19.92 0.20 11.14
N VAL A 109 -18.62 0.43 10.95
CA VAL A 109 -17.69 -0.51 10.32
C VAL A 109 -16.88 -1.26 11.39
N GLY A 110 -17.38 -2.43 11.79
CA GLY A 110 -16.71 -3.32 12.76
C GLY A 110 -15.59 -4.20 12.20
N SER A 111 -15.20 -4.05 10.93
CA SER A 111 -14.21 -4.93 10.30
C SER A 111 -12.78 -4.54 10.63
N ARG A 112 -11.99 -5.48 11.16
CA ARG A 112 -10.58 -5.29 11.54
C ARG A 112 -9.57 -5.78 10.49
N GLY A 113 -10.03 -6.39 9.39
CA GLY A 113 -9.15 -6.91 8.35
C GLY A 113 -8.59 -5.80 7.46
N SER A 114 -7.27 -5.73 7.27
CA SER A 114 -6.59 -4.67 6.50
C SER A 114 -7.21 -4.40 5.13
N GLY A 115 -7.57 -5.44 4.38
CA GLY A 115 -8.23 -5.29 3.07
C GLY A 115 -9.62 -4.64 3.14
N ALA A 116 -10.39 -4.93 4.19
CA ALA A 116 -11.70 -4.31 4.42
C ALA A 116 -11.53 -2.87 4.91
N VAL A 117 -10.67 -2.64 5.89
CA VAL A 117 -10.34 -1.29 6.39
C VAL A 117 -9.86 -0.39 5.26
N LEU A 118 -8.94 -0.85 4.40
CA LEU A 118 -8.48 -0.11 3.23
C LEU A 118 -9.60 0.14 2.19
N LYS A 119 -10.55 -0.78 2.02
CA LYS A 119 -11.74 -0.58 1.17
C LYS A 119 -12.63 0.55 1.73
N HIS A 120 -12.88 0.57 3.04
CA HIS A 120 -13.68 1.62 3.68
C HIS A 120 -12.97 2.98 3.66
N LEU A 121 -11.67 3.04 3.98
CA LEU A 121 -10.87 4.27 3.90
C LEU A 121 -10.85 4.88 2.48
N ARG A 122 -10.79 4.04 1.43
CA ARG A 122 -10.94 4.49 0.02
C ARG A 122 -12.35 4.98 -0.34
N ALA A 123 -13.39 4.53 0.36
CA ALA A 123 -14.73 5.07 0.18
C ALA A 123 -14.87 6.44 0.87
N LEU A 124 -14.36 6.55 2.09
CA LEU A 124 -14.32 7.77 2.90
C LEU A 124 -13.42 8.86 2.28
N HIS A 125 -12.33 8.48 1.60
CA HIS A 125 -11.53 9.43 0.83
C HIS A 125 -12.33 10.03 -0.33
N ARG A 126 -12.96 9.17 -1.16
CA ARG A 126 -13.73 9.60 -2.35
C ARG A 126 -14.99 10.40 -2.04
N SER A 127 -15.55 10.27 -0.84
CA SER A 127 -16.68 11.07 -0.35
C SER A 127 -16.26 12.37 0.33
N GLY A 128 -14.96 12.60 0.51
CA GLY A 128 -14.43 13.77 1.22
C GLY A 128 -14.48 13.67 2.74
N ASP A 129 -14.97 12.57 3.32
CA ASP A 129 -15.02 12.33 4.78
C ASP A 129 -13.65 12.40 5.48
N LEU A 130 -12.56 12.18 4.74
CA LEU A 130 -11.19 12.31 5.24
C LEU A 130 -10.58 13.70 5.03
N ASN A 131 -11.25 14.63 4.34
CA ASN A 131 -10.68 15.93 3.97
C ASN A 131 -10.21 16.76 5.17
N ALA A 132 -10.91 16.71 6.30
CA ALA A 132 -10.50 17.40 7.53
C ALA A 132 -9.19 16.82 8.09
N ARG A 133 -9.03 15.50 8.09
CA ARG A 133 -7.81 14.81 8.54
C ARG A 133 -6.64 15.03 7.58
N ILE A 134 -6.91 15.07 6.26
CA ILE A 134 -5.91 15.41 5.23
C ILE A 134 -5.37 16.82 5.45
N LYS A 135 -6.26 17.82 5.61
CA LYS A 135 -5.88 19.20 5.92
C LYS A 135 -5.08 19.30 7.23
N GLY A 136 -5.53 18.63 8.29
CA GLY A 136 -4.80 18.55 9.56
C GLY A 136 -3.37 18.01 9.36
N HIS A 137 -3.25 16.85 8.70
CA HIS A 137 -1.96 16.23 8.42
C HIS A 137 -1.03 17.10 7.57
N GLN A 138 -1.55 17.80 6.55
CA GLN A 138 -0.79 18.74 5.72
C GLN A 138 -0.32 20.00 6.48
N LEU A 139 -0.92 20.33 7.62
CA LEU A 139 -0.53 21.47 8.46
C LEU A 139 0.50 21.09 9.54
N LEU A 140 0.55 19.83 9.99
CA LEU A 140 1.51 19.34 11.00
C LEU A 140 3.01 19.55 10.69
N PRO A 141 3.50 19.49 9.43
CA PRO A 141 4.90 19.77 9.10
C PRO A 141 5.41 21.15 9.53
N LYS A 142 4.50 22.11 9.81
CA LYS A 142 4.84 23.47 10.23
C LYS A 142 5.20 23.59 11.71
N THR A 143 5.01 22.54 12.51
CA THR A 143 5.07 22.60 14.00
C THR A 143 6.08 21.63 14.62
N SER A 144 7.08 21.16 13.87
CA SER A 144 8.13 20.20 14.31
C SER A 144 7.66 18.79 14.77
N ALA A 145 6.35 18.53 14.73
CA ALA A 145 5.75 17.32 15.29
C ALA A 145 5.93 16.03 14.45
N ILE A 146 6.36 16.14 13.19
CA ILE A 146 6.59 14.99 12.29
C ILE A 146 8.07 14.84 11.95
N ARG A 147 8.65 13.69 12.32
CA ARG A 147 9.91 13.17 11.75
C ARG A 147 9.65 11.81 11.12
N ASP A 148 9.31 11.83 9.84
CA ASP A 148 9.11 10.63 9.02
C ASP A 148 10.37 10.33 8.20
N PRO A 149 11.00 9.14 8.36
CA PRO A 149 12.18 8.75 7.59
C PRO A 149 11.86 8.26 6.17
N ALA A 150 10.58 8.11 5.80
CA ALA A 150 10.19 7.81 4.43
C ALA A 150 10.33 9.07 3.54
N PRO A 151 10.77 8.98 2.27
CA PRO A 151 10.95 10.15 1.40
C PRO A 151 9.65 10.93 1.15
N GLY A 152 9.72 12.26 0.98
CA GLY A 152 8.54 13.13 0.76
C GLY A 152 7.60 12.66 -0.36
N HIS A 153 8.13 12.16 -1.49
CA HIS A 153 7.34 11.57 -2.59
C HIS A 153 6.55 10.28 -2.22
N THR A 154 6.64 9.83 -0.97
CA THR A 154 5.85 8.74 -0.38
C THR A 154 4.92 9.19 0.76
N GLN A 155 4.95 10.48 1.10
CA GLN A 155 4.13 11.11 2.14
C GLN A 155 2.89 11.76 1.50
N ASP A 156 3.09 12.57 0.46
CA ASP A 156 2.04 13.31 -0.25
C ASP A 156 1.30 12.40 -1.27
N VAL A 157 0.52 11.44 -0.76
CA VAL A 157 -0.22 10.44 -1.56
C VAL A 157 -1.74 10.64 -1.50
N LEU A 158 -2.22 11.58 -0.68
CA LEU A 158 -3.65 11.82 -0.42
C LEU A 158 -3.98 13.31 -0.48
N ASP A 159 -4.78 13.68 -1.46
CA ASP A 159 -5.28 15.05 -1.67
C ASP A 159 -6.72 15.22 -1.15
N VAL A 160 -7.09 16.47 -0.89
CA VAL A 160 -8.45 16.88 -0.54
C VAL A 160 -9.35 16.69 -1.76
N VAL A 161 -10.44 15.93 -1.60
CA VAL A 161 -11.38 15.67 -2.71
C VAL A 161 -12.42 16.79 -2.81
N GLY A 162 -12.65 17.27 -4.03
CA GLY A 162 -13.68 18.30 -4.33
C GLY A 162 -13.22 19.75 -4.11
N GLN A 163 -11.96 20.05 -4.40
CA GLN A 163 -11.46 21.43 -4.53
C GLN A 163 -11.69 21.98 -5.95
#